data_AF-A0A1I4G773-F1
#
_entry.id   AF-A0A1I4G773-F1
#
_cell.length_a   1.000
_cell.length_b   1.000
_cell.length_c   1.000
_cell.angle_alpha   90.00
_cell.angle_beta   90.00
_cell.angle_gamma   90.00
#
_symmetry.space_group_name_H-M   'P 1'
#
loop_
_entity.id
_entity.type
_entity.pdbx_description
1 polymer ?
#
loop_
_entity_poly.entity_id
_entity_poly.type
_entity_poly.pdbx_seq_one_letter_code
_entity_poly.pdbx_strand_id
1 'polypeptide(L)'
;MVGKLSKLSELANIAKGGKQVLKLSCDDVEPRKQVREKIENIENLAKTIQKRGQIQPIVVSPQNSDGKYIIQKGERRWRACKMLGLHVEAIVNDKPEDDITALITQVIENDAREDLEPIERAKAYQSLLEGKMTQADIAEEFGRSLAYVSSHLGLLKLPEHVQALYDNDVTKEPETLNSLRLLSELDPELAREVCTDALTNGITRQRSRDVLRNVKNRSSGKEPKKSQPDQSLKGEVARTERPNQPVTAPEAHDLLEGKTATLERTSPVSQALKNEATYQAKERKSNSWREVNPSKVKFRASFRLSQEDTNYQLGFVMTNRIDNDAECLWLQVVNGEPVRVQASLVTIMSVEVEEAE
;
A
#
# COMPACT_ATOMS: atom_id res chain seq x y z
N MET A 1 -36.93 35.97 23.37
CA MET A 1 -35.50 36.05 23.75
C MET A 1 -34.68 34.89 23.11
N VAL A 2 -34.82 34.65 21.79
CA VAL A 2 -34.29 33.45 21.10
C VAL A 2 -33.10 33.79 20.16
N GLY A 3 -32.78 35.06 19.94
CA GLY A 3 -31.77 35.52 18.97
C GLY A 3 -30.30 35.48 19.41
N LYS A 4 -29.95 34.83 20.54
CA LYS A 4 -28.56 34.76 21.04
C LYS A 4 -27.90 33.38 20.90
N LEU A 5 -28.66 32.32 20.64
CA LEU A 5 -28.12 30.96 20.55
C LEU A 5 -27.49 30.63 19.18
N SER A 6 -27.99 31.20 18.08
CA SER A 6 -27.41 31.01 16.74
C SER A 6 -25.99 31.57 16.62
N LYS A 7 -25.76 32.75 17.22
CA LYS A 7 -24.44 33.40 17.25
C LYS A 7 -23.41 32.64 18.07
N LEU A 8 -23.82 31.90 19.10
CA LEU A 8 -22.90 31.10 19.91
C LEU A 8 -22.40 29.86 19.16
N SER A 9 -23.26 29.22 18.36
CA SER A 9 -22.85 28.14 17.45
C SER A 9 -21.93 28.63 16.31
N GLU A 10 -22.18 29.83 15.77
CA GLU A 10 -21.29 30.46 14.79
C GLU A 10 -19.93 30.82 15.41
N LEU A 11 -19.91 31.39 16.61
CA LEU A 11 -18.69 31.72 17.34
C LEU A 11 -17.89 30.46 17.76
N ALA A 12 -18.57 29.36 18.10
CA ALA A 12 -17.93 28.08 18.42
C ALA A 12 -17.24 27.44 17.21
N ASN A 13 -17.77 27.64 16.00
CA ASN A 13 -17.15 27.19 14.76
C ASN A 13 -15.92 28.04 14.37
N ILE A 14 -16.00 29.36 14.61
CA ILE A 14 -14.87 30.29 14.39
C ILE A 14 -13.71 30.01 15.36
N ALA A 15 -14.01 29.67 16.63
CA ALA A 15 -13.01 29.42 17.66
C ALA A 15 -12.24 28.08 17.49
N LYS A 16 -12.65 27.20 16.57
CA LYS A 16 -11.99 25.90 16.29
C LYS A 16 -11.28 25.83 14.94
N GLY A 17 -11.14 26.93 14.21
CA GLY A 17 -10.64 26.88 12.83
C GLY A 17 -11.55 26.04 11.91
N GLY A 18 -12.84 25.94 12.25
CA GLY A 18 -13.81 25.12 11.52
C GLY A 18 -14.09 25.76 10.17
N LYS A 19 -13.56 25.16 9.10
CA LYS A 19 -13.89 25.56 7.74
C LYS A 19 -15.41 25.45 7.54
N GLN A 20 -16.03 26.51 6.99
CA GLN A 20 -17.48 26.55 6.77
C GLN A 20 -17.91 25.47 5.78
N VAL A 21 -18.98 24.73 6.13
CA VAL A 21 -19.63 23.78 5.21
C VAL A 21 -20.66 24.53 4.36
N LEU A 22 -20.46 24.50 3.05
CA LEU A 22 -21.36 25.06 2.05
C LEU A 22 -22.22 23.96 1.43
N LYS A 23 -23.45 24.28 1.04
CA LYS A 23 -24.28 23.44 0.17
C LYS A 23 -24.19 23.97 -1.25
N LEU A 24 -23.59 23.19 -2.14
CA LEU A 24 -23.34 23.57 -3.52
C LEU A 24 -24.23 22.76 -4.47
N SER A 25 -24.66 23.37 -5.57
CA SER A 25 -25.23 22.61 -6.67
C SER A 25 -24.17 21.66 -7.23
N CYS A 26 -24.54 20.43 -7.58
CA CYS A 26 -23.60 19.51 -8.21
C CYS A 26 -23.11 20.02 -9.58
N ASP A 27 -23.83 20.96 -10.21
CA ASP A 27 -23.46 21.58 -11.48
C ASP A 27 -22.38 22.65 -11.32
N ASP A 28 -22.23 23.23 -10.12
CA ASP A 28 -21.20 24.22 -9.81
C ASP A 28 -19.87 23.58 -9.38
N VAL A 29 -19.84 22.25 -9.29
CA VAL A 29 -18.70 21.47 -8.81
C VAL A 29 -18.23 20.53 -9.91
N GLU A 30 -16.94 20.58 -10.21
CA GLU A 30 -16.31 19.76 -11.25
C GLU A 30 -15.21 18.85 -10.66
N PRO A 31 -15.13 17.60 -11.12
CA PRO A 31 -14.06 16.70 -10.72
C PRO A 31 -12.74 17.11 -11.39
N ARG A 32 -11.64 16.94 -10.66
CA ARG A 32 -10.30 16.95 -11.25
C ARG A 32 -10.10 15.66 -12.06
N LYS A 33 -9.23 15.70 -13.07
CA LYS A 33 -8.75 14.47 -13.72
C LYS A 33 -8.08 13.56 -12.67
N GLN A 34 -8.67 12.40 -12.41
CA GLN A 34 -8.12 11.41 -11.49
C GLN A 34 -7.14 10.48 -12.20
N VAL A 35 -6.16 9.96 -11.45
CA VAL A 35 -5.24 8.93 -11.97
C VAL A 35 -5.97 7.61 -12.16
N ARG A 36 -6.82 7.24 -11.20
CA ARG A 36 -7.63 6.03 -11.27
C ARG A 36 -8.87 6.30 -12.14
N GLU A 37 -9.07 5.50 -13.17
CA GLU A 37 -10.14 5.75 -14.16
C GLU A 37 -11.49 5.15 -13.70
N LYS A 38 -11.46 4.05 -12.94
CA LYS A 38 -12.66 3.35 -12.46
C LYS A 38 -12.95 3.67 -11.00
N ILE A 39 -14.07 4.37 -10.76
CA ILE A 39 -14.58 4.63 -9.42
C ILE A 39 -15.74 3.67 -9.14
N GLU A 40 -15.54 2.76 -8.19
CA GLU A 40 -16.53 1.74 -7.85
C GLU A 40 -17.47 2.14 -6.69
N ASN A 41 -18.57 1.39 -6.56
CA ASN A 41 -19.49 1.43 -5.43
C ASN A 41 -20.16 2.79 -5.20
N ILE A 42 -20.56 3.48 -6.27
CA ILE A 42 -21.26 4.78 -6.19
C ILE A 42 -22.72 4.56 -5.78
N GLU A 43 -23.36 3.51 -6.27
CA GLU A 43 -24.78 3.18 -6.04
C GLU A 43 -25.06 2.87 -4.58
N ASN A 44 -24.17 2.10 -3.95
CA ASN A 44 -24.28 1.76 -2.53
C ASN A 44 -24.08 3.01 -1.65
N LEU A 45 -23.16 3.89 -2.03
CA LEU A 45 -22.96 5.16 -1.35
C LEU A 45 -24.18 6.09 -1.52
N ALA A 46 -24.75 6.16 -2.72
CA ALA A 46 -25.96 6.94 -2.98
C ALA A 46 -27.15 6.43 -2.14
N LYS A 47 -27.38 5.13 -2.06
CA LYS A 47 -28.41 4.55 -1.16
C LYS A 47 -28.20 4.95 0.30
N THR A 48 -26.94 5.05 0.72
CA THR A 48 -26.59 5.48 2.09
C THR A 48 -26.86 6.96 2.30
N ILE A 49 -26.42 7.81 1.35
CA ILE A 49 -26.64 9.26 1.37
C ILE A 49 -28.14 9.59 1.34
N GLN A 50 -28.92 8.88 0.53
CA GLN A 50 -30.37 9.05 0.48
C GLN A 50 -31.05 8.80 1.83
N LYS A 51 -30.57 7.79 2.59
CA LYS A 51 -31.17 7.41 3.88
C LYS A 51 -30.68 8.24 5.07
N ARG A 52 -29.41 8.63 5.07
CA ARG A 52 -28.74 9.23 6.24
C ARG A 52 -28.23 10.65 6.01
N GLY A 53 -28.39 11.18 4.79
CA GLY A 53 -27.75 12.42 4.37
C GLY A 53 -26.25 12.22 4.08
N GLN A 54 -25.61 13.28 3.60
CA GLN A 54 -24.17 13.32 3.42
C GLN A 54 -23.50 13.55 4.79
N ILE A 55 -22.85 12.52 5.34
CA ILE A 55 -22.23 12.60 6.68
C ILE A 55 -20.93 13.40 6.66
N GLN A 56 -20.19 13.32 5.56
CA GLN A 56 -18.89 13.99 5.41
C GLN A 56 -18.91 14.91 4.19
N PRO A 57 -18.55 16.19 4.33
CA PRO A 57 -18.45 17.10 3.21
C PRO A 57 -17.31 16.68 2.25
N ILE A 58 -17.42 17.08 0.98
CA ILE A 58 -16.30 17.05 0.04
C ILE A 58 -15.35 18.21 0.32
N VAL A 59 -14.11 18.13 -0.14
CA VAL A 59 -13.17 19.27 -0.11
C VAL A 59 -13.00 19.78 -1.52
N VAL A 60 -13.15 21.08 -1.71
CA VAL A 60 -13.02 21.74 -3.01
C VAL A 60 -12.04 22.91 -2.94
N SER A 61 -11.44 23.28 -4.07
CA SER A 61 -10.71 24.55 -4.22
C SER A 61 -11.69 25.74 -4.21
N PRO A 62 -11.20 26.99 -4.11
CA PRO A 62 -12.00 28.16 -4.46
C PRO A 62 -12.48 28.08 -5.91
N GLN A 63 -13.48 28.90 -6.26
CA GLN A 63 -13.99 28.97 -7.63
C GLN A 63 -12.89 29.38 -8.61
N ASN A 64 -12.83 28.70 -9.76
CA ASN A 64 -11.98 29.09 -10.88
C ASN A 64 -12.59 30.29 -11.66
N SER A 65 -11.95 30.69 -12.76
CA SER A 65 -12.43 31.76 -13.65
C SER A 65 -13.84 31.52 -14.21
N ASP A 66 -14.26 30.26 -14.29
CA ASP A 66 -15.57 29.84 -14.82
C ASP A 66 -16.64 29.72 -13.72
N GLY A 67 -16.31 30.11 -12.48
CA GLY A 67 -17.20 30.03 -11.33
C GLY A 67 -17.39 28.62 -10.77
N LYS A 68 -16.56 27.65 -11.18
CA LYS A 68 -16.65 26.25 -10.77
C LYS A 68 -15.72 25.93 -9.62
N TYR A 69 -16.19 25.12 -8.69
CA TYR A 69 -15.40 24.53 -7.61
C TYR A 69 -14.74 23.23 -8.08
N ILE A 70 -13.44 23.06 -7.87
CA ILE A 70 -12.74 21.84 -8.27
C ILE A 70 -12.60 20.90 -7.08
N ILE A 71 -13.04 19.65 -7.24
CA ILE A 71 -12.96 18.63 -6.19
C ILE A 71 -11.49 18.30 -5.90
N GLN A 72 -11.10 18.45 -4.63
CA GLN A 72 -9.82 17.97 -4.10
C GLN A 72 -9.97 16.58 -3.46
N LYS A 73 -11.02 16.39 -2.64
CA LYS A 73 -11.29 15.11 -1.97
C LYS A 73 -12.79 14.80 -1.95
N GLY A 74 -13.13 13.52 -2.09
CA GLY A 74 -14.49 13.03 -1.92
C GLY A 74 -15.34 12.93 -3.20
N GLU A 75 -14.72 12.74 -4.36
CA GLU A 75 -15.42 12.64 -5.65
C GLU A 75 -16.56 11.61 -5.65
N ARG A 76 -16.38 10.46 -4.97
CA ARG A 76 -17.44 9.44 -4.81
C ARG A 76 -18.73 10.01 -4.21
N ARG A 77 -18.62 10.93 -3.24
CA ARG A 77 -19.79 11.58 -2.62
C ARG A 77 -20.45 12.56 -3.60
N TRP A 78 -19.66 13.36 -4.31
CA TRP A 78 -20.20 14.24 -5.35
C TRP A 78 -20.93 13.46 -6.44
N ARG A 79 -20.34 12.37 -6.97
CA ARG A 79 -21.01 11.51 -7.97
C ARG A 79 -22.30 10.91 -7.44
N ALA A 80 -22.30 10.45 -6.19
CA ALA A 80 -23.51 9.91 -5.55
C ALA A 80 -24.60 10.99 -5.35
N CYS A 81 -24.25 12.18 -4.88
CA CYS A 81 -25.17 13.31 -4.76
C CYS A 81 -25.72 13.74 -6.13
N LYS A 82 -24.86 13.83 -7.15
CA LYS A 82 -25.23 14.16 -8.53
C LYS A 82 -26.22 13.15 -9.10
N MET A 83 -25.98 11.86 -8.90
CA MET A 83 -26.89 10.79 -9.33
C MET A 83 -28.27 10.87 -8.64
N LEU A 84 -28.31 11.34 -7.39
CA LEU A 84 -29.56 11.54 -6.64
C LEU A 84 -30.24 12.89 -6.92
N GLY A 85 -29.62 13.79 -7.70
CA GLY A 85 -30.10 15.16 -7.88
C GLY A 85 -30.05 16.01 -6.61
N LEU A 86 -29.17 15.68 -5.66
CA LEU A 86 -29.02 16.38 -4.40
C LEU A 86 -27.92 17.45 -4.49
N HIS A 87 -28.01 18.47 -3.64
CA HIS A 87 -26.88 19.38 -3.40
C HIS A 87 -25.78 18.62 -2.66
N VAL A 88 -24.52 18.98 -2.92
CA VAL A 88 -23.37 18.40 -2.25
C VAL A 88 -22.90 19.33 -1.13
N GLU A 89 -22.66 18.77 0.05
CA GLU A 89 -22.02 19.50 1.14
C GLU A 89 -20.52 19.53 0.92
N ALA A 90 -19.92 20.72 0.96
CA ALA A 90 -18.54 20.96 0.60
C ALA A 90 -17.85 21.92 1.57
N ILE A 91 -16.55 21.73 1.75
CA ILE A 91 -15.67 22.66 2.45
C ILE A 91 -14.72 23.25 1.42
N VAL A 92 -14.65 24.58 1.37
CA VAL A 92 -13.69 25.29 0.52
C VAL A 92 -12.33 25.31 1.22
N ASN A 93 -11.29 24.90 0.49
CA ASN A 93 -9.91 24.97 0.93
C ASN A 93 -9.22 26.17 0.29
N ASP A 94 -9.08 27.26 1.03
CA ASP A 94 -8.50 28.53 0.54
C ASP A 94 -7.02 28.44 0.15
N LYS A 95 -6.36 27.32 0.47
CA LYS A 95 -4.98 27.00 0.06
C LYS A 95 -5.00 25.72 -0.77
N PRO A 96 -5.45 25.77 -2.04
CA PRO A 96 -5.41 24.61 -2.90
C PRO A 96 -3.95 24.21 -3.19
N GLU A 97 -3.70 22.90 -3.19
CA GLU A 97 -2.45 22.34 -3.72
C GLU A 97 -2.34 22.67 -5.21
N ASP A 98 -1.13 22.92 -5.69
CA ASP A 98 -0.89 22.98 -7.14
C ASP A 98 -1.14 21.62 -7.79
N ASP A 99 -1.23 21.60 -9.12
CA ASP A 99 -1.66 20.39 -9.82
C ASP A 99 -0.68 19.22 -9.70
N ILE A 100 0.61 19.50 -9.56
CA ILE A 100 1.65 18.49 -9.41
C ILE A 100 1.60 17.91 -8.00
N THR A 101 1.54 18.77 -6.98
CA THR A 101 1.40 18.33 -5.58
C THR A 101 0.12 17.50 -5.39
N ALA A 102 -1.00 17.94 -5.95
CA ALA A 102 -2.26 17.21 -5.87
C ALA A 102 -2.17 15.84 -6.57
N LEU A 103 -1.46 15.74 -7.70
CA LEU A 103 -1.23 14.48 -8.41
C LEU A 103 -0.34 13.53 -7.57
N ILE A 104 0.72 14.03 -6.95
CA ILE A 104 1.58 13.26 -6.03
C ILE A 104 0.74 12.71 -4.88
N THR A 105 -0.04 13.56 -4.21
CA THR A 105 -0.94 13.16 -3.12
C THR A 105 -1.90 12.05 -3.56
N GLN A 106 -2.48 12.15 -4.76
CA GLN A 106 -3.37 11.11 -5.29
C GLN A 106 -2.66 9.77 -5.50
N VAL A 107 -1.46 9.78 -6.06
CA VAL A 107 -0.67 8.54 -6.27
C VAL A 107 -0.32 7.92 -4.92
N ILE A 108 0.12 8.71 -3.94
CA ILE A 108 0.43 8.21 -2.57
C ILE A 108 -0.81 7.62 -1.90
N GLU A 109 -1.95 8.30 -1.95
CA GLU A 109 -3.20 7.82 -1.34
C GLU A 109 -3.71 6.52 -1.98
N ASN A 110 -3.57 6.37 -3.31
CA ASN A 110 -3.95 5.17 -4.04
C ASN A 110 -2.96 4.01 -3.80
N ASP A 111 -1.66 4.30 -3.74
CA ASP A 111 -0.63 3.32 -3.40
C ASP A 111 -0.85 2.70 -2.03
N ALA A 112 -1.22 3.52 -1.05
CA ALA A 112 -1.54 3.06 0.30
C ALA A 112 -2.79 2.15 0.35
N ARG A 113 -3.60 2.14 -0.71
CA ARG A 113 -4.79 1.28 -0.86
C ARG A 113 -4.56 0.08 -1.77
N GLU A 114 -3.37 -0.03 -2.37
CA GLU A 114 -3.04 -1.04 -3.39
C GLU A 114 -4.03 -1.05 -4.56
N ASP A 115 -4.63 0.10 -4.90
CA ASP A 115 -5.73 0.17 -5.87
C ASP A 115 -5.34 0.78 -7.22
N LEU A 116 -4.07 1.18 -7.38
CA LEU A 116 -3.56 1.78 -8.60
C LEU A 116 -2.93 0.75 -9.52
N GLU A 117 -3.53 0.55 -10.70
CA GLU A 117 -3.02 -0.38 -11.70
C GLU A 117 -1.71 0.14 -12.31
N PRO A 118 -0.81 -0.76 -12.79
CA PRO A 118 0.50 -0.36 -13.31
C PRO A 118 0.46 0.67 -14.45
N ILE A 119 -0.51 0.56 -15.36
CA ILE A 119 -0.69 1.54 -16.45
C ILE A 119 -1.22 2.88 -15.92
N GLU A 120 -2.11 2.88 -14.92
CA GLU A 120 -2.61 4.11 -14.30
C GLU A 120 -1.45 4.86 -13.61
N ARG A 121 -0.58 4.13 -12.91
CA ARG A 121 0.66 4.66 -12.35
C ARG A 121 1.59 5.23 -13.41
N ALA A 122 1.76 4.51 -14.53
CA ALA A 122 2.58 4.98 -15.64
C ALA A 122 2.06 6.32 -16.21
N LYS A 123 0.73 6.47 -16.35
CA LYS A 123 0.10 7.72 -16.78
C LYS A 123 0.35 8.86 -15.77
N ALA A 124 0.25 8.59 -14.47
CA ALA A 124 0.60 9.59 -13.45
C ALA A 124 2.06 10.03 -13.54
N TYR A 125 3.00 9.09 -13.63
CA TYR A 125 4.42 9.42 -13.79
C TYR A 125 4.68 10.25 -15.04
N GLN A 126 4.02 9.94 -16.15
CA GLN A 126 4.10 10.73 -17.38
C GLN A 126 3.60 12.17 -17.18
N SER A 127 2.49 12.37 -16.48
CA SER A 127 1.99 13.71 -16.14
C SER A 127 2.92 14.47 -15.17
N LEU A 128 3.60 13.79 -14.25
CA LEU A 128 4.61 14.42 -13.40
C LEU A 128 5.85 14.87 -14.20
N LEU A 129 6.27 14.07 -15.19
CA LEU A 129 7.35 14.46 -16.12
C LEU A 129 6.97 15.70 -16.96
N GLU A 130 5.73 15.76 -17.44
CA GLU A 130 5.18 16.93 -18.14
C GLU A 130 5.14 18.17 -17.22
N GLY A 131 4.95 17.93 -15.92
CA GLY A 131 5.08 18.89 -14.83
C GLY A 131 6.51 19.36 -14.50
N LYS A 132 7.51 18.96 -15.31
CA LYS A 132 8.94 19.28 -15.15
C LYS A 132 9.66 18.55 -14.01
N MET A 133 9.05 17.50 -13.43
CA MET A 133 9.83 16.58 -12.59
C MET A 133 10.71 15.71 -13.48
N THR A 134 11.87 15.29 -12.97
CA THR A 134 12.70 14.26 -13.60
C THR A 134 12.30 12.87 -13.10
N GLN A 135 12.75 11.81 -13.79
CA GLN A 135 12.54 10.45 -13.28
C GLN A 135 13.23 10.22 -11.93
N ALA A 136 14.33 10.94 -11.65
CA ALA A 136 15.02 10.89 -10.37
C ALA A 136 14.18 11.50 -9.25
N ASP A 137 13.60 12.69 -9.50
CA ASP A 137 12.70 13.35 -8.54
C ASP A 137 11.48 12.48 -8.24
N ILE A 138 10.87 11.88 -9.27
CA ILE A 138 9.74 10.93 -9.11
C ILE A 138 10.17 9.71 -8.27
N ALA A 139 11.35 9.15 -8.55
CA ALA A 139 11.84 7.98 -7.82
C ALA A 139 12.05 8.30 -6.33
N GLU A 140 12.64 9.46 -6.03
CA GLU A 140 12.85 9.96 -4.68
C GLU A 140 11.51 10.21 -3.96
N GLU A 141 10.60 10.97 -4.58
CA GLU A 141 9.29 11.34 -4.03
C GLU A 141 8.46 10.12 -3.62
N PHE A 142 8.47 9.06 -4.42
CA PHE A 142 7.71 7.83 -4.13
C PHE A 142 8.53 6.74 -3.42
N GLY A 143 9.79 7.01 -3.05
CA GLY A 143 10.68 6.03 -2.41
C GLY A 143 10.92 4.77 -3.26
N ARG A 144 11.02 4.93 -4.59
CA ARG A 144 11.21 3.86 -5.58
C ARG A 144 12.58 3.97 -6.25
N SER A 145 12.99 2.93 -6.96
CA SER A 145 14.21 2.97 -7.76
C SER A 145 13.95 3.67 -9.11
N LEU A 146 14.98 4.28 -9.68
CA LEU A 146 14.91 4.85 -11.03
C LEU A 146 14.47 3.80 -12.08
N ALA A 147 14.94 2.56 -11.91
CA ALA A 147 14.55 1.43 -12.77
C ALA A 147 13.05 1.10 -12.67
N TYR A 148 12.46 1.24 -11.47
CA TYR A 148 11.03 1.05 -11.25
C TYR A 148 10.21 2.14 -11.97
N VAL A 149 10.61 3.41 -11.86
CA VAL A 149 9.93 4.51 -12.57
C VAL A 149 10.04 4.34 -14.09
N SER A 150 11.25 4.02 -14.57
CA SER A 150 11.53 3.78 -15.99
C SER A 150 10.71 2.62 -16.56
N SER A 151 10.58 1.51 -15.82
CA SER A 151 9.76 0.38 -16.26
C SER A 151 8.28 0.77 -16.34
N HIS A 152 7.73 1.47 -15.37
CA HIS A 152 6.33 1.92 -15.45
C HIS A 152 6.09 2.82 -16.66
N LEU A 153 6.94 3.83 -16.88
CA LEU A 153 6.84 4.70 -18.06
C LEU A 153 6.92 3.92 -19.38
N GLY A 154 7.70 2.83 -19.41
CA GLY A 154 7.79 1.95 -20.57
C GLY A 154 6.47 1.26 -20.93
N LEU A 155 5.54 1.10 -19.99
CA LEU A 155 4.22 0.52 -20.25
C LEU A 155 3.34 1.38 -21.16
N LEU A 156 3.60 2.68 -21.25
CA LEU A 156 2.87 3.56 -22.18
C LEU A 156 3.29 3.36 -23.65
N LYS A 157 4.31 2.54 -23.89
CA LYS A 157 4.91 2.30 -25.21
C LYS A 157 4.91 0.82 -25.57
N LEU A 158 3.97 0.05 -25.03
CA LEU A 158 3.87 -1.37 -25.37
C LEU A 158 3.38 -1.55 -26.83
N PRO A 159 4.07 -2.37 -27.63
CA PRO A 159 3.54 -2.85 -28.91
C PRO A 159 2.25 -3.64 -28.70
N GLU A 160 1.39 -3.66 -29.72
CA GLU A 160 0.06 -4.30 -29.67
C GLU A 160 0.10 -5.75 -29.15
N HIS A 161 1.06 -6.56 -29.62
CA HIS A 161 1.19 -7.95 -29.20
C HIS A 161 1.62 -8.12 -27.72
N VAL A 162 2.33 -7.13 -27.15
CA VAL A 162 2.68 -7.13 -25.72
C VAL A 162 1.52 -6.55 -24.90
N GLN A 163 0.86 -5.50 -25.41
CA GLN A 163 -0.33 -4.91 -24.79
C GLN A 163 -1.45 -5.93 -24.64
N ALA A 164 -1.61 -6.83 -25.61
CA ALA A 164 -2.56 -7.94 -25.54
C ALA A 164 -2.38 -8.82 -24.29
N LEU A 165 -1.15 -8.99 -23.78
CA LEU A 165 -0.91 -9.76 -22.55
C LEU A 165 -1.45 -9.03 -21.30
N TYR A 166 -1.38 -7.71 -21.28
CA TYR A 166 -1.94 -6.90 -20.21
C TYR A 166 -3.47 -6.92 -20.28
N ASP A 167 -4.03 -6.69 -21.47
CA ASP A 167 -5.48 -6.58 -21.67
C ASP A 167 -6.23 -7.90 -21.44
N ASN A 168 -5.57 -9.04 -21.68
CA ASN A 168 -6.11 -10.38 -21.40
C ASN A 168 -5.74 -10.89 -19.99
N ASP A 169 -5.26 -10.03 -19.09
CA ASP A 169 -4.88 -10.36 -17.71
C ASP A 169 -3.84 -11.51 -17.58
N VAL A 170 -3.04 -11.77 -18.63
CA VAL A 170 -1.96 -12.78 -18.61
C VAL A 170 -0.83 -12.33 -17.69
N THR A 171 -0.45 -11.06 -17.77
CA THR A 171 0.51 -10.45 -16.86
C THR A 171 0.34 -8.93 -16.79
N LYS A 172 0.40 -8.40 -15.58
CA LYS A 172 0.45 -6.95 -15.32
C LYS A 172 1.81 -6.50 -14.81
N GLU A 173 2.78 -7.42 -14.72
CA GLU A 173 4.07 -7.14 -14.12
C GLU A 173 4.91 -6.22 -15.03
N PRO A 174 5.28 -5.01 -14.56
CA PRO A 174 5.93 -4.02 -15.42
C PRO A 174 7.24 -4.51 -16.04
N GLU A 175 8.04 -5.26 -15.29
CA GLU A 175 9.33 -5.75 -15.77
C GLU A 175 9.20 -6.80 -16.88
N THR A 176 8.21 -7.69 -16.76
CA THR A 176 7.94 -8.71 -17.77
C THR A 176 7.49 -8.05 -19.07
N LEU A 177 6.54 -7.13 -19.00
CA LEU A 177 6.04 -6.38 -20.15
C LEU A 177 7.13 -5.52 -20.80
N ASN A 178 7.99 -4.88 -20.01
CA ASN A 178 9.13 -4.15 -20.57
C ASN A 178 10.19 -5.03 -21.21
N SER A 179 10.43 -6.22 -20.66
CA SER A 179 11.37 -7.16 -21.27
C SER A 179 10.89 -7.58 -22.66
N LEU A 180 9.59 -7.81 -22.81
CA LEU A 180 8.96 -8.13 -24.10
C LEU A 180 8.89 -6.92 -25.04
N ARG A 181 8.64 -5.72 -24.51
CA ARG A 181 8.72 -4.48 -25.28
C ARG A 181 10.10 -4.29 -25.90
N LEU A 182 11.16 -4.41 -25.08
CA LEU A 182 12.55 -4.33 -25.55
C LEU A 182 12.89 -5.48 -26.50
N LEU A 183 12.33 -6.67 -26.29
CA LEU A 183 12.50 -7.78 -27.22
C LEU A 183 11.89 -7.43 -28.58
N SER A 184 10.70 -6.83 -28.62
CA SER A 184 10.06 -6.39 -29.86
C SER A 184 10.86 -5.31 -30.60
N GLU A 185 11.67 -4.51 -29.91
CA GLU A 185 12.56 -3.54 -30.56
C GLU A 185 13.79 -4.21 -31.21
N LEU A 186 14.25 -5.33 -30.66
CA LEU A 186 15.44 -6.05 -31.13
C LEU A 186 15.12 -7.15 -32.14
N ASP A 187 14.03 -7.88 -31.92
CA ASP A 187 13.58 -9.02 -32.73
C ASP A 187 12.04 -9.09 -32.69
N PRO A 188 11.35 -8.38 -33.60
CA PRO A 188 9.89 -8.31 -33.64
C PRO A 188 9.22 -9.68 -33.87
N GLU A 189 9.82 -10.55 -34.68
CA GLU A 189 9.24 -11.86 -35.01
C GLU A 189 9.25 -12.77 -33.78
N LEU A 190 10.41 -12.86 -33.10
CA LEU A 190 10.53 -13.64 -31.87
C LEU A 190 9.63 -13.08 -30.75
N ALA A 191 9.50 -11.76 -30.65
CA ALA A 191 8.61 -11.14 -29.68
C ALA A 191 7.15 -11.56 -29.89
N ARG A 192 6.68 -11.59 -31.14
CA ARG A 192 5.32 -12.05 -31.48
C ARG A 192 5.13 -13.53 -31.17
N GLU A 193 6.11 -14.38 -31.49
CA GLU A 193 6.07 -15.81 -31.16
C GLU A 193 5.93 -16.02 -29.65
N VAL A 194 6.80 -15.37 -28.87
CA VAL A 194 6.79 -15.47 -27.40
C VAL A 194 5.49 -14.95 -26.80
N CYS A 195 4.94 -13.84 -27.31
CA CYS A 195 3.67 -13.31 -26.82
C CYS A 195 2.49 -14.22 -27.19
N THR A 196 2.50 -14.83 -28.39
CA THR A 196 1.47 -15.79 -28.80
C THR A 196 1.46 -17.01 -27.89
N ASP A 197 2.64 -17.55 -27.58
CA ASP A 197 2.76 -18.64 -26.62
C ASP A 197 2.35 -18.22 -25.20
N ALA A 198 2.73 -17.00 -24.79
CA ALA A 198 2.37 -16.46 -23.48
C ALA A 198 0.86 -16.27 -23.30
N LEU A 199 0.10 -15.96 -24.37
CA LEU A 199 -1.37 -15.89 -24.31
C LEU A 199 -2.01 -17.23 -23.96
N THR A 200 -1.35 -18.35 -24.30
CA THR A 200 -1.89 -19.71 -24.05
C THR A 200 -1.32 -20.31 -22.77
N ASN A 201 -0.01 -20.17 -22.55
CA ASN A 201 0.73 -20.88 -21.52
C ASN A 201 1.19 -19.97 -20.36
N GLY A 202 0.89 -18.67 -20.44
CA GLY A 202 1.42 -17.67 -19.53
C GLY A 202 2.90 -17.38 -19.75
N ILE A 203 3.43 -16.40 -19.02
CA ILE A 203 4.85 -16.06 -19.05
C ILE A 203 5.36 -15.68 -17.67
N THR A 204 6.54 -16.19 -17.34
CA THR A 204 7.24 -15.85 -16.10
C THR A 204 8.23 -14.71 -16.34
N ARG A 205 8.52 -13.94 -15.28
CA ARG A 205 9.57 -12.90 -15.28
C ARG A 205 10.94 -13.42 -15.70
N GLN A 206 11.26 -14.66 -15.33
CA GLN A 206 12.54 -15.26 -15.71
C GLN A 206 12.58 -15.55 -17.21
N ARG A 207 11.52 -16.15 -17.76
CA ARG A 207 11.44 -16.47 -19.18
C ARG A 207 11.54 -15.22 -20.06
N SER A 208 10.80 -14.16 -19.74
CA SER A 208 10.84 -12.90 -20.50
C SER A 208 12.25 -12.27 -20.50
N ARG A 209 12.94 -12.29 -19.36
CA ARG A 209 14.33 -11.82 -19.23
C ARG A 209 15.33 -12.71 -19.97
N ASP A 210 15.19 -14.03 -19.90
CA ASP A 210 16.12 -14.97 -20.52
C ASP A 210 16.07 -14.88 -22.04
N VAL A 211 14.87 -14.77 -22.64
CA VAL A 211 14.72 -14.57 -24.09
C VAL A 211 15.37 -13.25 -24.51
N LEU A 212 15.07 -12.15 -23.81
CA LEU A 212 15.68 -10.85 -24.11
C LEU A 212 17.20 -10.87 -24.01
N ARG A 213 17.75 -11.51 -22.95
CA ARG A 213 19.19 -11.66 -22.75
C ARG A 213 19.83 -12.45 -23.87
N ASN A 214 19.20 -13.53 -24.33
CA ASN A 214 19.71 -14.36 -25.41
C ASN A 214 19.83 -13.57 -26.72
N VAL A 215 18.83 -12.75 -27.06
CA VAL A 215 18.89 -11.87 -28.23
C VAL A 215 20.02 -10.84 -28.08
N LYS A 216 20.09 -10.13 -26.95
CA LYS A 216 21.17 -9.16 -26.67
C LYS A 216 22.57 -9.77 -26.78
N ASN A 217 22.75 -11.01 -26.32
CA ASN A 217 24.02 -11.72 -26.41
C ASN A 217 24.39 -12.08 -27.86
N ARG A 218 23.42 -12.54 -28.67
CA ARG A 218 23.61 -12.78 -30.11
C ARG A 218 24.02 -11.49 -30.84
N SER A 219 23.34 -10.39 -30.57
CA SER A 219 23.63 -9.09 -31.19
C SER A 219 25.00 -8.50 -30.79
N SER A 220 25.53 -8.88 -29.62
CA SER A 220 26.81 -8.39 -29.11
C SER A 220 28.01 -9.32 -29.34
N GLY A 221 27.81 -10.42 -30.09
CA GLY A 221 28.88 -11.39 -30.40
C GLY A 221 29.45 -12.13 -29.18
N LYS A 222 28.78 -12.07 -28.02
CA LYS A 222 29.18 -12.79 -26.81
C LYS A 222 28.45 -14.14 -26.77
N GLU A 223 29.20 -15.23 -26.83
CA GLU A 223 28.63 -16.58 -26.68
C GLU A 223 27.83 -16.71 -25.38
N PRO A 224 26.66 -17.37 -25.41
CA PRO A 224 25.87 -17.57 -24.21
C PRO A 224 26.59 -18.56 -23.27
N LYS A 225 26.91 -18.12 -22.05
CA LYS A 225 27.27 -19.03 -20.96
C LYS A 225 26.09 -20.00 -20.76
N LYS A 226 26.30 -21.27 -21.09
CA LYS A 226 25.33 -22.36 -20.83
C LYS A 226 24.98 -22.38 -19.34
N SER A 227 23.74 -22.06 -19.02
CA SER A 227 23.11 -22.51 -17.78
C SER A 227 23.00 -24.03 -17.85
N GLN A 228 23.55 -24.73 -16.85
CA GLN A 228 23.47 -26.18 -16.75
C GLN A 228 22.01 -26.65 -16.71
N PRO A 229 21.69 -27.80 -17.31
CA PRO A 229 20.34 -28.35 -17.25
C PRO A 229 20.05 -28.92 -15.86
N ASP A 230 18.86 -28.59 -15.37
CA ASP A 230 18.22 -29.19 -14.22
C ASP A 230 18.09 -30.72 -14.42
N GLN A 231 18.86 -31.48 -13.65
CA GLN A 231 18.68 -32.92 -13.48
C GLN A 231 17.91 -33.18 -12.20
N SER A 232 16.58 -33.01 -12.26
CA SER A 232 15.70 -33.38 -11.17
C SER A 232 14.42 -34.00 -11.72
N LEU A 233 14.50 -35.13 -12.44
CA LEU A 233 13.39 -36.08 -12.64
C LEU A 233 13.93 -37.36 -13.32
N LYS A 234 14.32 -38.34 -12.50
CA LYS A 234 14.19 -39.80 -12.71
C LYS A 234 14.82 -40.51 -11.51
N GLY A 235 14.00 -41.17 -10.71
CA GLY A 235 14.44 -41.95 -9.55
C GLY A 235 14.91 -43.35 -9.93
N GLU A 236 15.63 -43.99 -9.01
CA GLU A 236 15.41 -45.39 -8.63
C GLU A 236 16.06 -45.71 -7.26
N VAL A 237 15.22 -46.34 -6.43
CA VAL A 237 15.37 -47.19 -5.25
C VAL A 237 16.76 -47.62 -4.78
N ALA A 238 17.04 -47.44 -3.48
CA ALA A 238 17.74 -48.44 -2.67
C ALA A 238 17.30 -48.36 -1.20
N ARG A 239 16.69 -49.44 -0.71
CA ARG A 239 16.33 -49.72 0.68
C ARG A 239 17.57 -50.05 1.50
N THR A 240 17.64 -49.56 2.73
CA THR A 240 18.18 -50.33 3.87
C THR A 240 17.45 -49.96 5.15
N GLU A 241 16.77 -50.97 5.69
CA GLU A 241 16.08 -51.06 6.98
C GLU A 241 17.08 -50.96 8.15
N ARG A 242 16.74 -50.43 9.33
CA ARG A 242 16.17 -51.11 10.53
C ARG A 242 16.44 -50.19 11.76
N PRO A 243 15.91 -50.47 12.96
CA PRO A 243 14.55 -50.90 13.31
C PRO A 243 13.95 -50.08 14.47
N ASN A 244 12.62 -50.14 14.51
CA ASN A 244 11.72 -49.73 15.57
C ASN A 244 11.94 -50.56 16.86
N GLN A 245 11.75 -49.99 18.06
CA GLN A 245 10.73 -50.44 19.04
C GLN A 245 10.76 -49.68 20.39
N PRO A 246 9.64 -49.73 21.16
CA PRO A 246 9.09 -48.61 21.95
C PRO A 246 9.00 -48.92 23.46
N VAL A 247 8.75 -47.93 24.33
CA VAL A 247 7.95 -48.16 25.56
C VAL A 247 7.38 -46.88 26.21
N THR A 248 6.05 -46.84 26.26
CA THR A 248 5.14 -46.50 27.40
C THR A 248 5.49 -45.46 28.47
N ALA A 249 4.53 -44.55 28.70
CA ALA A 249 4.31 -43.81 29.94
C ALA A 249 3.81 -44.70 31.10
N PRO A 250 3.85 -44.19 32.33
CA PRO A 250 2.80 -44.49 33.30
C PRO A 250 2.22 -43.24 34.00
N GLU A 251 0.92 -43.31 34.26
CA GLU A 251 0.14 -42.48 35.20
C GLU A 251 0.14 -43.10 36.62
N ALA A 252 -0.05 -42.29 37.67
CA ALA A 252 -0.76 -42.55 38.95
C ALA A 252 -0.50 -41.39 39.93
N HIS A 253 -1.52 -40.64 40.41
CA HIS A 253 -2.21 -40.73 41.73
C HIS A 253 -1.28 -40.41 42.94
N ASP A 254 -1.59 -39.65 44.02
CA ASP A 254 -2.83 -39.15 44.64
C ASP A 254 -2.46 -38.23 45.86
N LEU A 255 -3.45 -37.50 46.41
CA LEU A 255 -3.64 -37.06 47.82
C LEU A 255 -2.87 -35.92 48.55
N LEU A 256 -3.70 -34.99 49.06
CA LEU A 256 -3.78 -34.33 50.40
C LEU A 256 -3.10 -32.97 50.73
N GLU A 257 -3.99 -31.96 50.84
CA GLU A 257 -4.20 -30.94 51.90
C GLU A 257 -3.04 -30.34 52.72
N GLY A 258 -3.00 -29.00 52.74
CA GLY A 258 -2.35 -28.22 53.80
C GLY A 258 -2.37 -26.71 53.55
N LYS A 259 -3.24 -25.99 54.28
CA LYS A 259 -3.33 -24.51 54.30
C LYS A 259 -2.16 -23.89 55.08
N THR A 260 -1.46 -22.93 54.49
CA THR A 260 -0.90 -21.78 55.22
C THR A 260 -1.01 -20.53 54.34
N ALA A 261 -1.57 -19.48 54.92
CA ALA A 261 -1.73 -18.18 54.31
C ALA A 261 -0.45 -17.35 54.50
N THR A 262 0.10 -16.86 53.40
CA THR A 262 1.11 -15.80 53.41
C THR A 262 0.75 -14.80 52.32
N LEU A 263 0.52 -13.56 52.74
CA LEU A 263 0.27 -12.40 51.89
C LEU A 263 1.52 -12.11 51.05
N GLU A 264 1.45 -12.33 49.74
CA GLU A 264 2.41 -11.76 48.80
C GLU A 264 1.70 -11.02 47.67
N ARG A 265 2.17 -9.79 47.45
CA ARG A 265 1.68 -8.80 46.49
C ARG A 265 1.88 -9.32 45.07
N THR A 266 0.79 -9.50 44.31
CA THR A 266 0.89 -9.85 42.88
C THR A 266 0.54 -8.67 41.99
N SER A 267 1.48 -8.42 41.08
CA SER A 267 1.54 -7.41 40.00
C SER A 267 0.30 -7.33 39.10
N PRO A 268 0.03 -6.16 38.45
CA PRO A 268 -1.09 -5.92 37.52
C PRO A 268 -1.26 -6.93 36.38
N VAL A 269 -0.25 -7.77 36.11
CA VAL A 269 -0.28 -8.82 35.08
C VAL A 269 -1.34 -9.90 35.34
N SER A 270 -1.74 -10.12 36.60
CA SER A 270 -2.71 -11.17 36.95
C SER A 270 -4.18 -10.80 36.66
N GLN A 271 -4.48 -9.52 36.40
CA GLN A 271 -5.84 -9.07 36.06
C GLN A 271 -6.14 -9.13 34.57
N ALA A 272 -5.12 -9.17 33.70
CA ALA A 272 -5.30 -9.23 32.25
C ALA A 272 -5.76 -10.62 31.76
N LEU A 273 -5.37 -11.70 32.44
CA LEU A 273 -5.65 -13.09 32.02
C LEU A 273 -7.07 -13.58 32.35
N LYS A 274 -7.89 -12.80 33.07
CA LYS A 274 -9.28 -13.20 33.40
C LYS A 274 -10.34 -12.69 32.42
N ASN A 275 -9.97 -11.78 31.51
CA ASN A 275 -10.90 -11.23 30.53
C ASN A 275 -10.84 -11.95 29.17
N GLU A 276 -9.96 -12.94 29.00
CA GLU A 276 -9.84 -13.74 27.77
C GLU A 276 -10.93 -14.81 27.60
N ALA A 277 -11.71 -15.13 28.63
CA ALA A 277 -12.63 -16.26 28.61
C ALA A 277 -14.06 -15.96 28.09
N THR A 278 -14.37 -14.76 27.60
CA THR A 278 -15.75 -14.44 27.13
C THR A 278 -15.82 -13.80 25.75
N TYR A 279 -14.94 -14.20 24.83
CA TYR A 279 -15.06 -13.79 23.42
C TYR A 279 -14.72 -14.93 22.45
N GLN A 280 -15.44 -16.05 22.58
CA GLN A 280 -15.48 -17.07 21.53
C GLN A 280 -16.93 -17.21 21.03
N ALA A 281 -17.10 -16.89 19.74
CA ALA A 281 -18.10 -17.41 18.79
C ALA A 281 -18.69 -16.30 17.88
N LYS A 282 -17.88 -15.78 16.95
CA LYS A 282 -18.34 -15.48 15.59
C LYS A 282 -17.24 -15.84 14.60
N GLU A 283 -17.49 -16.91 13.86
CA GLU A 283 -16.65 -17.47 12.80
C GLU A 283 -16.09 -16.38 11.89
N ARG A 284 -14.76 -16.35 11.76
CA ARG A 284 -14.07 -15.63 10.69
C ARG A 284 -13.09 -16.59 10.02
N LYS A 285 -13.25 -16.70 8.71
CA LYS A 285 -12.43 -17.48 7.78
C LYS A 285 -10.94 -17.25 8.08
N SER A 286 -10.22 -18.33 8.40
CA SER A 286 -8.77 -18.51 8.26
C SER A 286 -7.92 -17.23 8.13
N ASN A 287 -7.64 -16.55 9.24
CA ASN A 287 -6.42 -15.76 9.33
C ASN A 287 -5.27 -16.74 9.57
N SER A 288 -4.37 -16.91 8.60
CA SER A 288 -3.13 -17.67 8.79
C SER A 288 -2.17 -16.85 9.67
N TRP A 289 -2.41 -16.83 10.97
CA TRP A 289 -1.45 -16.30 11.94
C TRP A 289 -0.24 -17.23 11.99
N ARG A 290 0.96 -16.68 11.76
CA ARG A 290 2.23 -17.38 11.95
C ARG A 290 2.92 -16.75 13.16
N GLU A 291 3.35 -17.59 14.10
CA GLU A 291 4.17 -17.14 15.22
C GLU A 291 5.58 -16.82 14.71
N VAL A 292 6.05 -15.60 14.96
CA VAL A 292 7.36 -15.12 14.54
C VAL A 292 8.16 -14.68 15.76
N ASN A 293 9.47 -14.96 15.76
CA ASN A 293 10.34 -14.50 16.83
C ASN A 293 10.39 -12.97 16.83
N PRO A 294 10.04 -12.27 17.93
CA PRO A 294 10.03 -10.80 18.00
C PRO A 294 11.36 -10.14 17.63
N SER A 295 12.49 -10.81 17.87
CA SER A 295 13.81 -10.29 17.51
C SER A 295 14.10 -10.30 16.00
N LYS A 296 13.29 -11.03 15.22
CA LYS A 296 13.39 -11.13 13.76
C LYS A 296 12.42 -10.23 13.01
N VAL A 297 11.58 -9.50 13.76
CA VAL A 297 10.61 -8.56 13.19
C VAL A 297 11.24 -7.18 13.13
N LYS A 298 11.40 -6.65 11.92
CA LYS A 298 11.83 -5.29 11.68
C LYS A 298 10.64 -4.47 11.22
N PHE A 299 10.37 -3.38 11.93
CA PHE A 299 9.37 -2.41 11.51
C PHE A 299 10.08 -1.31 10.74
N ARG A 300 9.81 -1.22 9.45
CA ARG A 300 10.31 -0.11 8.64
C ARG A 300 9.44 1.10 8.92
N ALA A 301 10.06 2.23 9.19
CA ALA A 301 9.36 3.46 9.53
C ALA A 301 9.96 4.66 8.79
N SER A 302 9.08 5.61 8.44
CA SER A 302 9.49 6.97 8.09
C SER A 302 9.23 7.88 9.29
N PHE A 303 10.13 8.83 9.54
CA PHE A 303 10.01 9.69 10.70
C PHE A 303 10.69 11.04 10.50
N ARG A 304 10.34 11.99 11.38
CA ARG A 304 10.94 13.32 11.43
C ARG A 304 11.59 13.56 12.77
N LEU A 305 12.66 14.36 12.82
CA LEU A 305 13.33 14.68 14.08
C LEU A 305 12.54 15.68 14.94
N SER A 306 11.72 16.52 14.31
CA SER A 306 10.82 17.46 14.97
C SER A 306 9.54 17.68 14.16
N GLN A 307 8.53 18.33 14.75
CA GLN A 307 7.30 18.69 14.04
C GLN A 307 7.52 19.74 12.94
N GLU A 308 8.58 20.54 13.06
CA GLU A 308 8.96 21.60 12.11
C GLU A 308 9.88 21.09 10.99
N ASP A 309 10.47 19.91 11.16
CA ASP A 309 11.26 19.26 10.11
C ASP A 309 10.34 18.85 8.95
N THR A 310 10.81 19.13 7.73
CA THR A 310 10.11 18.77 6.49
C THR A 310 10.74 17.54 5.83
N ASN A 311 11.93 17.14 6.28
CA ASN A 311 12.65 16.00 5.74
C ASN A 311 12.26 14.73 6.51
N TYR A 312 11.68 13.76 5.79
CA TYR A 312 11.43 12.44 6.33
C TYR A 312 12.68 11.56 6.19
N GLN A 313 13.07 10.93 7.29
CA GLN A 313 14.14 9.94 7.32
C GLN A 313 13.55 8.54 7.36
N LEU A 314 14.21 7.61 6.67
CA LEU A 314 13.87 6.20 6.68
C LEU A 314 14.74 5.47 7.69
N GLY A 315 14.12 4.55 8.43
CA GLY A 315 14.82 3.70 9.37
C GLY A 315 14.02 2.50 9.82
N PHE A 316 14.56 1.80 10.81
CA PHE A 316 13.95 0.64 11.42
C PHE A 316 13.68 0.91 12.89
N VAL A 317 12.48 0.57 13.37
CA VAL A 317 12.18 0.64 14.81
C VAL A 317 13.04 -0.39 15.52
N MET A 318 13.80 0.06 16.52
CA MET A 318 14.62 -0.81 17.33
C MET A 318 13.77 -1.47 18.40
N THR A 319 13.30 -2.68 18.13
CA THR A 319 12.49 -3.49 19.06
C THR A 319 13.26 -3.99 20.28
N ASN A 320 14.60 -3.92 20.24
CA ASN A 320 15.50 -4.30 21.32
C ASN A 320 15.90 -3.14 22.24
N ARG A 321 15.35 -1.93 22.04
CA ARG A 321 15.66 -0.75 22.86
C ARG A 321 14.36 -0.07 23.32
N ILE A 322 14.15 -0.04 24.63
CA ILE A 322 12.96 0.56 25.26
C ILE A 322 13.36 1.92 25.83
N ASP A 323 12.61 2.97 25.50
CA ASP A 323 12.74 4.29 26.12
C ASP A 323 11.92 4.36 27.41
N ASN A 324 12.37 5.15 28.39
CA ASN A 324 11.61 5.35 29.63
C ASN A 324 10.37 6.22 29.43
N ASP A 325 10.33 6.99 28.34
CA ASP A 325 9.19 7.78 27.91
C ASP A 325 8.37 7.00 26.88
N ALA A 326 7.12 6.66 27.24
CA ALA A 326 6.22 5.88 26.38
C ALA A 326 5.83 6.61 25.08
N GLU A 327 6.05 7.93 25.00
CA GLU A 327 5.83 8.71 23.78
C GLU A 327 7.04 8.72 22.85
N CYS A 328 8.15 8.06 23.19
CA CYS A 328 9.37 8.05 22.40
C CYS A 328 9.78 6.65 21.93
N LEU A 329 10.33 6.59 20.72
CA LEU A 329 10.85 5.39 20.09
C LEU A 329 12.30 5.62 19.66
N TRP A 330 13.06 4.52 19.64
CA TRP A 330 14.39 4.50 19.07
C TRP A 330 14.35 3.92 17.67
N LEU A 331 14.92 4.65 16.72
CA LEU A 331 14.91 4.31 15.30
C LEU A 331 16.34 4.24 14.79
N GLN A 332 16.67 3.19 14.05
CA GLN A 332 17.93 3.05 13.35
C GLN A 332 17.79 3.69 11.96
N VAL A 333 18.40 4.85 11.72
CA VAL A 333 18.43 5.48 10.39
C VAL A 333 19.16 4.55 9.42
N VAL A 334 18.66 4.43 8.19
CA VAL A 334 19.36 3.68 7.13
C VAL A 334 20.74 4.32 6.89
N ASN A 335 21.81 3.56 7.16
CA ASN A 335 23.22 4.02 7.09
C ASN A 335 23.60 5.17 8.04
N GLY A 336 22.87 5.35 9.14
CA GLY A 336 23.14 6.39 10.14
C GLY A 336 23.22 5.84 11.57
N GLU A 337 23.26 6.76 12.54
CA GLU A 337 23.21 6.41 13.97
C GLU A 337 21.77 6.23 14.45
N PRO A 338 21.55 5.49 15.56
CA PRO A 338 20.25 5.44 16.21
C PRO A 338 19.79 6.82 16.70
N VAL A 339 18.53 7.16 16.43
CA VAL A 339 17.91 8.42 16.83
C VAL A 339 16.69 8.16 17.71
N ARG A 340 16.51 9.02 18.71
CA ARG A 340 15.34 9.04 19.58
C ARG A 340 14.32 10.00 19.01
N VAL A 341 13.10 9.55 18.79
CA VAL A 341 12.04 10.31 18.10
C VAL A 341 10.71 10.12 18.82
N GLN A 342 9.87 11.16 18.88
CA GLN A 342 8.51 11.01 19.39
C GLN A 342 7.70 10.07 18.48
N ALA A 343 6.99 9.11 19.06
CA ALA A 343 6.14 8.15 18.35
C ALA A 343 5.11 8.83 17.43
N SER A 344 4.64 10.03 17.79
CA SER A 344 3.72 10.85 16.98
C SER A 344 4.33 11.32 15.64
N LEU A 345 5.66 11.33 15.54
CA LEU A 345 6.42 11.72 14.34
C LEU A 345 6.87 10.52 13.52
N VAL A 346 6.47 9.31 13.91
CA VAL A 346 6.87 8.04 13.28
C VAL A 346 5.67 7.41 12.59
N THR A 347 5.83 7.07 11.31
CA THR A 347 4.84 6.30 10.55
C THR A 347 5.44 4.95 10.19
N ILE A 348 4.80 3.86 10.63
CA ILE A 348 5.20 2.51 10.26
C ILE A 348 4.77 2.25 8.81
N MET A 349 5.73 1.94 7.95
CA MET A 349 5.52 1.70 6.52
C MET A 349 5.28 0.22 6.22
N SER A 350 6.07 -0.66 6.83
CA SER A 350 5.98 -2.10 6.62
C SER A 350 6.50 -2.88 7.84
N VAL A 351 6.06 -4.12 7.93
CA VAL A 351 6.59 -5.11 8.89
C VAL A 351 7.29 -6.19 8.08
N GLU A 352 8.60 -6.30 8.27
CA GLU A 352 9.44 -7.29 7.61
C GLU A 352 9.84 -8.34 8.64
N VAL A 353 9.75 -9.62 8.26
CA VAL A 353 10.25 -10.74 9.07
C VAL A 353 11.47 -11.27 8.37
N GLU A 354 12.64 -11.15 8.99
CA GLU A 354 13.85 -11.80 8.46
C GLU A 354 13.71 -13.33 8.63
N GLU A 355 13.42 -14.03 7.52
CA GLU A 355 13.57 -15.48 7.46
C GLU A 355 15.07 -15.80 7.47
N ALA A 356 15.47 -16.75 8.32
CA ALA A 356 16.87 -17.15 8.41
C ALA A 356 17.28 -17.89 7.13
N GLU A 357 18.49 -17.63 6.63
CA GLU A 357 19.21 -18.55 5.74
C GLU A 357 19.41 -19.92 6.40
#